data_AF-A0A1T1H7J3-F1
#
_entry.id   AF-A0A1T1H7J3-F1
#
_cell.length_a   1.000
_cell.length_b   1.000
_cell.length_c   1.000
_cell.angle_alpha   90.00
_cell.angle_beta   90.00
_cell.angle_gamma   90.00
#
_symmetry.space_group_name_H-M   'P 1'
#
loop_
_entity.id
_entity.type
_entity.pdbx_description
1 polymer ?
#
loop_
_entity_poly.entity_id
_entity_poly.type
_entity_poly.pdbx_seq_one_letter_code
_entity_poly.pdbx_strand_id
1 'polypeptide(L)'
;MSNSTLRITEIFYSLQGETRTVGLPTVFIRLTGCPMRCVYCDTSYAFSGGETVSIDSIMSQTEQYKARYVTVTGGEPLAQKNCAKLLTRLCDAGYQVSVETGGAIDIASVDPR
;
A
#
# COMPACT_ATOMS: atom_id res chain seq x y z
N MET A 1 -21.81 4.82 8.20
CA MET A 1 -20.52 5.01 7.53
C MET A 1 -19.98 3.63 7.21
N SER A 2 -19.81 3.26 5.94
CA SER A 2 -19.22 1.96 5.61
C SER A 2 -17.73 2.01 5.96
N ASN A 3 -17.32 1.34 7.04
CA ASN A 3 -15.90 1.19 7.38
C ASN A 3 -15.24 0.37 6.27
N SER A 4 -14.58 1.05 5.33
CA SER A 4 -13.76 0.41 4.31
C SER A 4 -12.56 -0.23 4.99
N THR A 5 -12.40 -1.53 4.80
CA THR A 5 -11.29 -2.32 5.33
C THR A 5 -10.37 -2.80 4.22
N LEU A 6 -9.12 -3.07 4.58
CA LEU A 6 -8.10 -3.71 3.75
C LEU A 6 -7.47 -4.85 4.54
N ARG A 7 -6.93 -5.83 3.83
CA ARG A 7 -6.15 -6.91 4.41
C ARG A 7 -4.68 -6.56 4.32
N ILE A 8 -4.04 -6.40 5.47
CA ILE A 8 -2.70 -5.86 5.61
C ILE A 8 -1.75 -6.94 6.13
N THR A 9 -0.61 -7.08 5.46
CA THR A 9 0.48 -7.96 5.89
C THR A 9 1.35 -7.23 6.91
N GLU A 10 1.73 -5.99 6.63
CA GLU A 10 2.58 -5.18 7.52
C GLU A 10 2.50 -3.68 7.18
N ILE A 11 2.73 -2.84 8.19
CA ILE A 11 2.98 -1.40 8.03
C ILE A 11 4.25 -1.07 8.79
N PHE A 12 5.24 -0.49 8.11
CA PHE A 12 6.54 -0.21 8.71
C PHE A 12 7.19 1.02 8.08
N TYR A 13 8.20 1.58 8.77
CA TYR A 13 8.95 2.75 8.32
C TYR A 13 10.40 2.36 8.02
N SER A 14 10.87 2.72 6.84
CA SER A 14 12.23 2.41 6.36
C SER A 14 12.66 3.44 5.30
N LEU A 15 13.74 3.16 4.58
CA LEU A 15 14.15 3.91 3.38
C LEU A 15 13.64 3.19 2.13
N GLN A 16 13.19 3.94 1.12
CA GLN A 16 12.82 3.35 -0.16
C GLN A 16 14.05 2.76 -0.86
N GLY A 17 13.96 1.48 -1.24
CA GLY A 17 15.04 0.72 -1.87
C GLY A 17 15.07 0.85 -3.39
N GLU A 18 13.98 1.32 -4.02
CA GLU A 18 13.83 1.34 -5.49
C GLU A 18 13.20 2.62 -6.06
N THR A 19 13.17 2.71 -7.40
CA THR A 19 12.47 3.74 -8.18
C THR A 19 12.99 5.18 -7.92
N ARG A 20 12.11 6.20 -7.98
CA ARG A 20 12.47 7.64 -8.01
C ARG A 20 12.81 8.22 -6.66
N THR A 21 12.32 7.60 -5.58
CA THR A 21 12.45 8.09 -4.20
C THR A 21 13.45 7.27 -3.39
N VAL A 22 14.37 6.59 -4.07
CA VAL A 22 15.40 5.75 -3.43
C VAL A 22 16.16 6.51 -2.34
N GLY A 23 16.37 5.87 -1.20
CA GLY A 23 17.04 6.45 -0.03
C GLY A 23 16.18 7.42 0.79
N LEU A 24 14.95 7.73 0.38
CA LEU A 24 14.07 8.64 1.13
C LEU A 24 13.27 7.88 2.20
N PRO A 25 13.11 8.46 3.42
CA PRO A 25 12.32 7.84 4.47
C PRO A 25 10.84 7.74 4.09
N THR A 26 10.33 6.50 4.15
CA THR A 26 9.04 6.11 3.56
C THR A 26 8.32 5.14 4.49
N VAL A 27 7.02 5.35 4.69
CA VAL A 27 6.15 4.35 5.30
C VAL A 27 5.69 3.38 4.22
N PHE A 28 5.88 2.09 4.45
CA PHE A 28 5.39 1.03 3.59
C PHE A 28 4.09 0.47 4.16
N ILE A 29 3.06 0.41 3.34
CA ILE A 29 1.79 -0.25 3.66
C ILE A 29 1.68 -1.45 2.73
N ARG A 30 2.01 -2.64 3.24
CA ARG A 30 2.00 -3.89 2.48
C ARG A 30 0.66 -4.59 2.64
N LEU A 31 -0.13 -4.62 1.57
CA LEU A 31 -1.42 -5.32 1.53
C LEU A 31 -1.17 -6.84 1.39
N THR A 32 -2.23 -7.63 1.56
CA THR A 32 -2.20 -9.10 1.45
C THR A 32 -2.97 -9.56 0.21
N GLY A 33 -2.46 -10.60 -0.44
CA GLY A 33 -3.09 -11.26 -1.60
C GLY A 33 -2.54 -10.78 -2.94
N CYS A 34 -2.32 -11.69 -3.88
CA CYS A 34 -1.87 -11.40 -5.24
C CYS A 34 -2.39 -12.47 -6.21
N PRO A 35 -3.01 -12.12 -7.35
CA PRO A 35 -3.49 -13.12 -8.31
C PRO A 35 -2.38 -13.71 -9.21
N MET A 36 -1.25 -13.02 -9.37
CA MET A 36 -0.25 -13.35 -10.42
C MET A 36 0.71 -14.50 -10.07
N ARG A 37 0.83 -14.89 -8.79
CA ARG A 37 1.60 -16.08 -8.31
C ARG A 37 2.95 -16.28 -9.01
N CYS A 38 3.71 -15.19 -9.18
CA CYS A 38 4.98 -15.19 -9.89
C CYS A 38 6.00 -16.13 -9.22
N VAL A 39 6.68 -16.98 -10.01
CA VAL A 39 7.66 -17.96 -9.51
C VAL A 39 8.92 -17.33 -8.92
N TYR A 40 9.16 -16.05 -9.24
CA TYR A 40 10.33 -15.26 -8.80
C TYR A 40 9.95 -14.24 -7.71
N CYS A 41 8.80 -14.39 -7.05
CA CYS A 41 8.36 -13.44 -6.02
C CYS A 41 9.16 -13.60 -4.72
N ASP A 42 9.91 -12.58 -4.36
CA ASP A 42 10.65 -12.46 -3.10
C ASP A 42 9.74 -12.25 -1.87
N THR A 43 8.53 -11.75 -2.09
CA THR A 43 7.54 -11.41 -1.06
C THR A 43 6.35 -12.38 -1.09
N SER A 44 6.61 -13.65 -1.38
CA SER A 44 5.56 -14.69 -1.45
C SER A 44 4.78 -14.88 -0.13
N TYR A 45 5.37 -14.47 1.00
CA TYR A 45 4.70 -14.47 2.30
C TYR A 45 3.47 -13.55 2.34
N ALA A 46 3.40 -12.51 1.51
CA ALA A 46 2.24 -11.61 1.42
C ALA A 46 1.07 -12.19 0.61
N PHE A 47 1.15 -13.44 0.14
CA PHE A 47 0.08 -14.09 -0.64
C PHE A 47 -1.15 -14.50 0.17
N SER A 48 -1.01 -14.66 1.49
CA SER A 48 -2.06 -15.12 2.40
C SER A 48 -1.81 -14.60 3.82
N GLY A 49 -2.70 -14.89 4.77
CA GLY A 49 -2.58 -14.38 6.14
C GLY A 49 -3.07 -12.94 6.25
N GLY A 50 -2.34 -12.09 6.96
CA GLY A 50 -2.67 -10.67 7.17
C GLY A 50 -3.91 -10.42 8.01
N GLU A 51 -4.05 -9.19 8.47
CA GLU A 51 -5.14 -8.73 9.33
C GLU A 51 -6.10 -7.81 8.58
N THR A 52 -7.38 -7.88 8.92
CA THR A 52 -8.38 -6.95 8.36
C THR A 52 -8.36 -5.66 9.17
N VAL A 53 -7.86 -4.59 8.57
CA VAL A 53 -7.65 -3.29 9.21
C VAL A 53 -8.53 -2.24 8.54
N SER A 54 -9.13 -1.33 9.30
CA SER A 54 -9.87 -0.20 8.74
C SER A 54 -8.92 0.82 8.13
N ILE A 55 -9.35 1.51 7.06
CA ILE A 55 -8.56 2.60 6.47
C ILE A 55 -8.20 3.66 7.53
N ASP A 56 -9.12 4.00 8.44
CA ASP A 56 -8.82 5.00 9.46
C ASP A 56 -7.73 4.54 10.43
N SER A 57 -7.69 3.26 10.79
CA SER A 57 -6.60 2.69 11.60
C SER A 57 -5.27 2.71 10.84
N ILE A 58 -5.27 2.41 9.53
CA ILE A 58 -4.08 2.50 8.68
C ILE A 58 -3.56 3.95 8.64
N MET A 59 -4.45 4.93 8.47
CA MET A 59 -4.11 6.36 8.45
C MET A 59 -3.49 6.78 9.80
N SER A 60 -4.14 6.44 10.92
CA SER A 60 -3.64 6.76 12.26
C SER A 60 -2.28 6.11 12.56
N GLN A 61 -2.04 4.89 12.10
CA GLN A 61 -0.74 4.23 12.25
C GLN A 61 0.33 4.88 11.37
N THR A 62 -0.01 5.24 10.13
CA THR A 62 0.91 5.90 9.18
C THR A 62 1.38 7.25 9.70
N GLU A 63 0.48 8.03 10.31
CA GLU A 63 0.77 9.35 10.87
C GLU A 63 1.81 9.32 12.00
N GLN A 64 1.89 8.22 12.77
CA GLN A 64 2.83 8.09 13.88
C GLN A 64 4.29 8.13 13.44
N TYR A 65 4.59 7.73 12.21
CA TYR A 65 5.96 7.72 11.68
C TYR A 65 6.46 9.09 11.22
N LYS A 66 5.57 10.09 11.07
CA LYS A 66 5.90 11.45 10.61
C LYS A 66 6.71 11.50 9.31
N ALA A 67 6.49 10.53 8.43
CA ALA A 67 7.14 10.46 7.13
C ALA A 67 6.45 11.38 6.12
N ARG A 68 7.20 11.82 5.10
CA ARG A 68 6.62 12.55 3.95
C ARG A 68 6.12 11.61 2.86
N TYR A 69 6.77 10.46 2.71
CA TYR A 69 6.51 9.50 1.63
C TYR A 69 5.79 8.27 2.16
N VAL A 70 4.86 7.76 1.36
CA VAL A 70 4.15 6.50 1.64
C VAL A 70 4.16 5.65 0.38
N THR A 71 4.55 4.38 0.51
CA THR A 71 4.44 3.39 -0.57
C THR A 71 3.39 2.35 -0.20
N VAL A 72 2.35 2.24 -1.01
CA VAL A 72 1.36 1.15 -0.91
C VAL A 72 1.78 0.05 -1.88
N THR A 73 2.01 -1.16 -1.36
CA THR A 73 2.58 -2.29 -2.10
C THR A 73 1.95 -3.61 -1.62
N GLY A 74 2.35 -4.74 -2.20
CA GLY A 74 2.15 -6.10 -1.68
C GLY A 74 0.70 -6.59 -1.57
N GLY A 75 0.45 -7.91 -1.65
CA GLY A 75 0.85 -8.62 -2.85
C GLY A 75 0.52 -7.75 -4.08
N GLU A 76 -0.64 -7.92 -4.71
CA GLU A 76 -1.12 -6.94 -5.69
C GLU A 76 -2.07 -5.97 -4.99
N PRO A 77 -1.66 -4.72 -4.69
CA PRO A 77 -2.47 -3.79 -3.91
C PRO A 77 -3.81 -3.49 -4.60
N LEU A 78 -3.81 -3.35 -5.93
CA LEU A 78 -5.02 -3.04 -6.70
C LEU A 78 -6.01 -4.21 -6.77
N ALA A 79 -5.63 -5.41 -6.31
CA ALA A 79 -6.55 -6.55 -6.20
C ALA A 79 -7.57 -6.36 -5.06
N GLN A 80 -7.29 -5.47 -4.10
CA GLN A 80 -8.24 -5.10 -3.05
C GLN A 80 -9.02 -3.85 -3.45
N LYS A 81 -10.35 -3.98 -3.60
CA LYS A 81 -11.25 -2.90 -4.07
C LYS A 81 -11.08 -1.56 -3.32
N ASN A 82 -10.76 -1.60 -2.03
CA ASN A 82 -10.60 -0.40 -1.20
C ASN A 82 -9.21 0.25 -1.30
N CYS A 83 -8.28 -0.29 -2.09
CA CYS A 83 -6.93 0.25 -2.24
C CYS A 83 -6.95 1.66 -2.84
N ALA A 84 -7.73 1.87 -3.91
CA ALA A 84 -7.91 3.20 -4.51
C ALA A 84 -8.37 4.25 -3.48
N LYS A 85 -9.29 3.86 -2.58
CA LYS A 85 -9.76 4.73 -1.50
C LYS A 85 -8.68 5.06 -0.47
N LEU A 86 -7.80 4.10 -0.14
CA LEU A 86 -6.65 4.37 0.73
C LEU A 86 -5.67 5.34 0.06
N LEU A 87 -5.36 5.13 -1.22
CA LEU A 87 -4.46 6.01 -1.99
C LEU A 87 -4.95 7.46 -1.98
N THR A 88 -6.22 7.69 -2.35
CA THR A 88 -6.82 9.04 -2.30
C THR A 88 -6.76 9.64 -0.89
N ARG A 89 -7.06 8.86 0.16
CA ARG A 89 -7.00 9.35 1.55
C ARG A 89 -5.58 9.75 1.97
N LEU A 90 -4.56 9.04 1.50
CA LEU A 90 -3.15 9.39 1.74
C LEU A 90 -2.78 10.67 1.00
N CYS A 91 -3.16 10.81 -0.28
CA CYS A 91 -2.93 12.04 -1.05
C CYS A 91 -3.65 13.24 -0.42
N ASP A 92 -4.88 13.08 0.05
CA ASP A 92 -5.66 14.12 0.73
C ASP A 92 -5.05 14.53 2.08
N ALA A 93 -4.33 13.63 2.74
CA ALA A 93 -3.56 13.93 3.95
C ALA A 93 -2.19 14.59 3.65
N GLY A 94 -1.85 14.83 2.37
CA GLY A 94 -0.64 15.54 1.95
C GLY A 94 0.61 14.67 1.82
N TYR A 95 0.48 13.34 1.88
CA TYR A 95 1.61 12.45 1.62
C TYR A 95 2.01 12.45 0.14
N GLN A 96 3.29 12.19 -0.12
CA GLN A 96 3.77 11.81 -1.45
C GLN A 96 3.61 10.30 -1.58
N VAL A 97 2.62 9.87 -2.37
CA VAL A 97 2.20 8.47 -2.42
C VAL A 97 2.79 7.77 -3.64
N SER A 98 3.30 6.57 -3.45
CA SER A 98 3.69 5.64 -4.51
C SER A 98 2.84 4.38 -4.41
N VAL A 99 2.48 3.79 -5.54
CA VAL A 99 1.87 2.46 -5.61
C VAL A 99 2.77 1.53 -6.41
N GLU A 100 3.08 0.37 -5.84
CA GLU A 100 3.84 -0.69 -6.51
C GLU A 100 2.88 -1.81 -6.91
N THR A 101 2.59 -1.90 -8.20
CA THR A 101 1.66 -2.88 -8.79
C THR A 101 2.39 -3.71 -9.84
N GLY A 102 1.98 -4.97 -10.03
CA GLY A 102 2.53 -5.80 -11.10
C GLY A 102 1.86 -5.56 -12.47
N GLY A 103 0.94 -4.60 -12.57
CA GLY A 103 0.40 -4.11 -13.84
C GLY A 103 -0.72 -4.97 -14.46
N ALA A 104 -1.22 -5.98 -13.75
CA ALA A 104 -2.32 -6.82 -14.23
C ALA A 104 -3.73 -6.23 -14.00
N ILE A 105 -3.84 -5.17 -13.20
CA ILE A 105 -5.10 -4.54 -12.83
C ILE A 105 -5.11 -3.10 -13.37
N ASP A 106 -6.26 -2.68 -13.89
CA ASP A 106 -6.45 -1.33 -14.44
C ASP A 106 -6.23 -0.26 -13.36
N ILE A 107 -5.41 0.73 -13.71
CA ILE A 107 -5.02 1.84 -12.87
C ILE A 107 -5.95 3.05 -13.02
N ALA A 108 -6.98 3.00 -13.87
CA ALA A 108 -7.90 4.12 -14.09
C ALA A 108 -8.62 4.62 -12.82
N SER A 109 -8.72 3.76 -11.79
CA SER A 109 -9.30 4.10 -10.49
C SER A 109 -8.31 4.69 -9.48
N VAL A 110 -7.02 4.74 -9.83
CA VAL A 110 -5.95 5.26 -8.96
C VAL A 110 -5.90 6.77 -9.06
N ASP A 111 -5.69 7.43 -7.92
CA ASP A 111 -5.48 8.88 -7.86
C ASP A 111 -4.24 9.27 -8.67
N PRO A 112 -4.32 10.26 -9.58
CA PRO A 112 -3.20 10.62 -10.44
C PRO A 112 -2.10 11.45 -9.75
N ARG A 113 -2.31 11.90 -8.50
CA ARG A 113 -1.33 12.65 -7.70
C ARG A 113 -0.31 11.73 -7.06
#